data_AF-A0A6A1Q0D8-F1
#
_entry.id   AF-A0A6A1Q0D8-F1
#
_cell.length_a   1.000
_cell.length_b   1.000
_cell.length_c   1.000
_cell.angle_alpha   90.00
_cell.angle_beta   90.00
_cell.angle_gamma   90.00
#
_symmetry.space_group_name_H-M   'P 1'
#
loop_
_entity.id
_entity.type
_entity.pdbx_description
1 polymer ?
#
loop_
_entity_poly.entity_id
_entity_poly.type
_entity_poly.pdbx_seq_one_letter_code
_entity_poly.pdbx_strand_id
1 'polypeptide(L)'
;IEDPSCFWVIIKGRSPVIDSEVDYQKLNSAMNDFYNSMCQDLEMKPLMLEEEQVCVVYCEELKCWCRAVIKSIVSSADHYLTECFLVDFAKYIPVKSKNIRVAVETFMRLPYRAKKFRLYCTKPVTLHIDFCEDSTEIVPAKKWDSAAVRYFQNILKATQVEAKLCAVEEDTFEVFLYVTTKNEEVCVNDDLVAKNFACYVSPTENKNLDSLEKPRLSIKSASFSSKLNPALALWPMFLQGKDSQRME
;
A
#
# COMPACT_ATOMS: atom_id res chain seq x y z
N ILE A 1 -1.55 -0.36 -8.52
CA ILE A 1 -2.28 0.92 -8.56
C ILE A 1 -3.75 0.57 -8.40
N GLU A 2 -4.34 0.92 -7.27
CA GLU A 2 -5.79 0.76 -7.05
C GLU A 2 -6.50 1.99 -7.63
N ASP A 3 -6.12 3.18 -7.16
CA ASP A 3 -6.56 4.47 -7.68
C ASP A 3 -5.53 5.59 -7.32
N PRO A 4 -5.74 6.86 -7.69
CA PRO A 4 -4.82 7.95 -7.30
C PRO A 4 -4.74 8.23 -5.79
N SER A 5 -5.71 7.79 -5.00
CA SER A 5 -5.66 7.85 -3.53
C SER A 5 -5.03 6.61 -2.87
N CYS A 6 -4.76 5.55 -3.64
CA CYS A 6 -4.12 4.34 -3.16
C CYS A 6 -3.30 3.63 -4.25
N PHE A 7 -1.98 3.77 -4.16
CA PHE A 7 -1.05 3.03 -5.02
C PHE A 7 0.20 2.62 -4.25
N TRP A 8 0.90 1.61 -4.77
CA TRP A 8 2.07 1.02 -4.11
C TRP A 8 3.32 1.28 -4.94
N VAL A 9 4.38 1.72 -4.30
CA VAL A 9 5.64 2.12 -4.94
C VAL A 9 6.80 1.34 -4.34
N ILE A 10 7.69 0.86 -5.20
CA ILE A 10 9.03 0.40 -4.81
C ILE A 10 10.01 1.50 -5.19
N ILE A 11 10.61 2.12 -4.19
CA ILE A 11 11.52 3.25 -4.37
C ILE A 11 12.85 2.72 -4.94
N LYS A 12 13.27 3.22 -6.11
CA LYS A 12 14.57 2.91 -6.74
C LYS A 12 15.52 4.11 -6.59
N GLY A 13 16.81 3.89 -6.30
CA GLY A 13 17.84 4.96 -6.33
C GLY A 13 18.77 5.03 -5.11
N ARG A 14 19.28 6.24 -4.80
CA ARG A 14 20.06 6.58 -3.59
C ARG A 14 19.30 7.62 -2.76
N SER A 15 18.31 7.20 -2.00
CA SER A 15 17.62 8.00 -0.99
C SER A 15 17.96 7.43 0.39
N PRO A 16 18.06 8.25 1.45
CA PRO A 16 18.33 7.77 2.80
C PRO A 16 17.25 6.81 3.35
N VAL A 17 16.10 6.73 2.67
CA VAL A 17 15.00 5.79 2.97
C VAL A 17 15.19 4.44 2.26
N ILE A 18 16.23 4.30 1.42
CA ILE A 18 16.40 3.13 0.57
C ILE A 18 17.09 2.00 1.31
N ASP A 19 16.33 0.92 1.33
CA ASP A 19 16.72 -0.42 1.65
C ASP A 19 17.77 -0.99 0.67
N SER A 20 18.86 -1.53 1.21
CA SER A 20 19.96 -2.14 0.46
C SER A 20 19.47 -3.29 -0.43
N GLU A 21 19.54 -3.12 -1.77
CA GLU A 21 19.14 -4.14 -2.75
C GLU A 21 19.80 -5.50 -2.49
N VAL A 22 21.06 -5.47 -2.05
CA VAL A 22 21.84 -6.66 -1.72
C VAL A 22 21.22 -7.43 -0.56
N ASP A 23 20.67 -6.75 0.44
CA ASP A 23 20.11 -7.42 1.62
C ASP A 23 18.77 -8.08 1.30
N TYR A 24 17.97 -7.49 0.42
CA TYR A 24 16.73 -8.13 -0.07
C TYR A 24 17.02 -9.31 -1.00
N GLN A 25 18.07 -9.24 -1.80
CA GLN A 25 18.53 -10.39 -2.59
C GLN A 25 18.97 -11.55 -1.68
N LYS A 26 19.75 -11.26 -0.63
CA LYS A 26 20.15 -12.27 0.38
C LYS A 26 18.95 -12.85 1.11
N LEU A 27 18.01 -12.00 1.55
CA LEU A 27 16.76 -12.42 2.17
C LEU A 27 16.00 -13.37 1.25
N ASN A 28 15.81 -12.99 -0.01
CA ASN A 28 15.08 -13.80 -0.98
C ASN A 28 15.77 -15.14 -1.21
N SER A 29 17.09 -15.17 -1.37
CA SER A 29 17.84 -16.42 -1.54
C SER A 29 17.70 -17.34 -0.33
N ALA A 30 17.98 -16.84 0.87
CA ALA A 30 17.91 -17.61 2.11
C ALA A 30 16.49 -18.13 2.39
N MET A 31 15.48 -17.32 2.12
CA MET A 31 14.09 -17.70 2.25
C MET A 31 13.72 -18.82 1.28
N ASN A 32 14.12 -18.71 0.01
CA ASN A 32 13.83 -19.74 -0.98
C ASN A 32 14.53 -21.07 -0.66
N ASP A 33 15.80 -21.04 -0.26
CA ASP A 33 16.53 -22.24 0.17
C ASP A 33 15.80 -22.93 1.34
N PHE A 34 15.39 -22.15 2.34
CA PHE A 34 14.65 -22.66 3.49
C PHE A 34 13.30 -23.29 3.10
N TYR A 35 12.40 -22.56 2.45
CA TYR A 35 11.05 -23.07 2.17
C TYR A 35 11.01 -24.14 1.07
N ASN A 36 11.99 -24.18 0.17
CA ASN A 36 12.12 -25.29 -0.77
C ASN A 36 12.51 -26.59 -0.06
N SER A 37 13.41 -26.52 0.93
CA SER A 37 13.78 -27.69 1.74
C SER A 37 12.64 -28.21 2.62
N MET A 38 11.74 -27.31 3.06
CA MET A 38 10.63 -27.59 3.97
C MET A 38 9.28 -27.76 3.25
N CYS A 39 9.26 -27.92 1.92
CA CYS A 39 8.02 -27.86 1.11
C CYS A 39 6.95 -28.89 1.52
N GLN A 40 7.37 -30.05 2.07
CA GLN A 40 6.48 -31.13 2.52
C GLN A 40 6.17 -31.10 4.02
N ASP A 41 6.78 -30.18 4.78
CA ASP A 41 6.60 -30.14 6.22
C ASP A 41 5.19 -29.63 6.59
N LEU A 42 4.47 -30.46 7.35
CA LEU A 42 3.14 -30.14 7.87
C LEU A 42 3.20 -29.01 8.91
N GLU A 43 4.30 -28.89 9.66
CA GLU A 43 4.47 -27.85 10.68
C GLU A 43 4.53 -26.44 10.08
N MET A 44 4.96 -26.32 8.83
CA MET A 44 5.07 -25.04 8.15
C MET A 44 3.75 -24.58 7.52
N LYS A 45 2.70 -25.41 7.54
CA LYS A 45 1.36 -25.02 7.08
C LYS A 45 0.64 -24.24 8.18
N PRO A 46 0.03 -23.09 7.87
CA PRO A 46 -0.76 -22.36 8.85
C PRO A 46 -1.98 -23.18 9.28
N LEU A 47 -2.25 -23.22 10.59
CA LEU A 47 -3.41 -23.90 11.17
C LEU A 47 -4.72 -23.24 10.74
N MET A 48 -4.73 -21.92 10.67
CA MET A 48 -5.85 -21.10 10.23
C MET A 48 -5.31 -19.92 9.41
N LEU A 49 -6.11 -19.48 8.44
CA LEU A 49 -5.82 -18.31 7.62
C LEU A 49 -6.75 -17.17 8.04
N GLU A 50 -6.18 -16.00 8.30
CA GLU A 50 -6.92 -14.78 8.66
C GLU A 50 -6.58 -13.65 7.69
N GLU A 51 -7.53 -12.74 7.46
CA GLU A 51 -7.24 -11.51 6.73
C GLU A 51 -6.25 -10.63 7.51
N GLU A 52 -5.40 -9.93 6.77
CA GLU A 52 -4.26 -9.15 7.27
C GLU A 52 -3.14 -9.95 7.94
N GLN A 53 -3.22 -11.28 7.94
CA GLN A 53 -2.15 -12.15 8.43
C GLN A 53 -0.91 -12.09 7.52
N VAL A 54 0.26 -11.90 8.14
CA VAL A 54 1.56 -12.00 7.47
C VAL A 54 1.92 -13.47 7.27
N CYS A 55 2.31 -13.83 6.05
CA CYS A 55 2.68 -15.18 5.66
C CYS A 55 3.80 -15.19 4.61
N VAL A 56 4.20 -16.39 4.20
CA VAL A 56 5.08 -16.61 3.05
C VAL A 56 4.32 -17.43 2.00
N VAL A 57 4.35 -17.00 0.76
CA VAL A 57 3.59 -17.63 -0.34
C VAL A 57 4.50 -17.96 -1.50
N TYR A 58 4.24 -19.09 -2.16
CA TYR A 58 4.93 -19.43 -3.39
C TYR A 58 4.26 -18.72 -4.58
N CYS A 59 4.99 -17.79 -5.21
CA CYS A 59 4.53 -17.07 -6.39
C CYS A 59 4.92 -17.85 -7.65
N GLU A 60 3.93 -18.41 -8.36
CA GLU A 60 4.18 -19.22 -9.56
C GLU A 60 4.77 -18.42 -10.73
N GLU A 61 4.51 -17.12 -10.79
CA GLU A 61 5.04 -16.25 -11.84
C GLU A 61 6.51 -15.89 -11.59
N LEU A 62 6.86 -15.57 -10.34
CA LEU A 62 8.24 -15.23 -9.94
C LEU A 62 9.09 -16.48 -9.68
N LYS A 63 8.47 -17.67 -9.61
CA LYS A 63 9.09 -18.96 -9.28
C LYS A 63 9.85 -18.95 -7.96
N CYS A 64 9.37 -18.18 -6.98
CA CYS A 64 10.01 -18.04 -5.68
C CYS A 64 9.00 -17.86 -4.54
N TRP A 65 9.44 -18.17 -3.33
CA TRP A 65 8.76 -17.82 -2.10
C TRP A 65 8.87 -16.32 -1.86
N CYS A 66 7.77 -15.70 -1.43
CA CYS A 66 7.63 -14.26 -1.24
C CYS A 66 6.98 -13.99 0.12
N ARG A 67 7.40 -12.91 0.79
CA ARG A 67 6.66 -12.39 1.94
C ARG A 67 5.34 -11.79 1.45
N ALA A 68 4.26 -12.03 2.19
CA ALA A 68 2.95 -11.57 1.80
C ALA A 68 2.05 -11.27 3.00
N VAL A 69 0.99 -10.51 2.72
CA VAL A 69 -0.15 -10.30 3.62
C VAL A 69 -1.40 -10.85 2.96
N ILE A 70 -2.20 -11.60 3.70
CA ILE A 70 -3.50 -12.08 3.24
C ILE A 70 -4.46 -10.90 3.17
N LYS A 71 -5.13 -10.70 2.03
CA LYS A 71 -6.03 -9.57 1.81
C LYS A 71 -7.49 -9.96 1.73
N SER A 72 -7.77 -11.12 1.15
CA SER A 72 -9.10 -11.70 1.20
C SER A 72 -9.03 -13.22 1.11
N ILE A 73 -10.02 -13.90 1.70
CA ILE A 73 -10.11 -15.36 1.68
C ILE A 73 -11.43 -15.76 1.04
N VAL A 74 -11.35 -16.45 -0.09
CA VAL A 74 -12.52 -17.01 -0.77
C VAL A 74 -12.55 -18.51 -0.54
N SER A 75 -13.64 -19.00 0.06
CA SER A 75 -13.91 -20.43 0.18
C SER A 75 -14.35 -20.98 -1.18
N SER A 76 -13.68 -22.03 -1.65
CA SER A 76 -14.11 -22.85 -2.78
C SER A 76 -14.27 -24.30 -2.33
N ALA A 77 -15.08 -25.08 -3.04
CA ALA A 77 -15.59 -26.39 -2.61
C ALA A 77 -14.52 -27.38 -2.13
N ASP A 78 -13.29 -27.28 -2.63
CA ASP A 78 -12.19 -28.18 -2.26
C ASP A 78 -10.98 -27.47 -1.62
N HIS A 79 -10.83 -26.15 -1.81
CA HIS A 79 -9.65 -25.39 -1.37
C HIS A 79 -9.99 -23.91 -1.09
N TYR A 80 -9.23 -23.27 -0.19
CA TYR A 80 -9.24 -21.81 -0.08
C TYR A 80 -8.39 -21.20 -1.18
N LEU A 81 -8.97 -20.23 -1.89
CA LEU A 81 -8.24 -19.29 -2.72
C LEU A 81 -8.09 -17.99 -1.94
N THR A 82 -6.85 -17.61 -1.68
CA THR A 82 -6.53 -16.43 -0.90
C THR A 82 -5.93 -15.38 -1.82
N GLU A 83 -6.44 -14.16 -1.80
CA GLU A 83 -5.74 -13.04 -2.42
C GLU A 83 -4.65 -12.57 -1.46
N CYS A 84 -3.41 -12.56 -1.94
CA CYS A 84 -2.24 -12.18 -1.16
C CYS A 84 -1.56 -10.97 -1.80
N PHE A 85 -1.15 -10.00 -0.99
CA PHE A 85 -0.32 -8.90 -1.41
C PHE A 85 1.16 -9.20 -1.12
N LEU A 86 1.96 -9.28 -2.17
CA LEU A 86 3.41 -9.48 -2.10
C LEU A 86 4.09 -8.18 -1.67
N VAL A 87 4.44 -8.10 -0.38
CA VAL A 87 4.89 -6.86 0.29
C VAL A 87 6.22 -6.32 -0.23
N ASP A 88 7.00 -7.13 -0.94
CA ASP A 88 8.27 -6.71 -1.54
C ASP A 88 8.19 -6.42 -3.04
N PHE A 89 7.07 -6.76 -3.66
CA PHE A 89 6.86 -6.70 -5.12
C PHE A 89 5.68 -5.80 -5.51
N ALA A 90 4.95 -5.25 -4.54
CA ALA A 90 3.80 -4.37 -4.75
C ALA A 90 2.72 -4.99 -5.65
N LYS A 91 2.43 -6.29 -5.45
CA LYS A 91 1.60 -7.09 -6.35
C LYS A 91 0.59 -7.95 -5.61
N TYR A 92 -0.66 -7.92 -6.07
CA TYR A 92 -1.70 -8.85 -5.62
C TYR A 92 -1.65 -10.13 -6.47
N ILE A 93 -1.72 -11.29 -5.82
CA ILE A 93 -1.79 -12.60 -6.49
C ILE A 93 -2.83 -13.50 -5.81
N PRO A 94 -3.57 -14.33 -6.58
CA PRO A 94 -4.34 -15.42 -6.01
C PRO A 94 -3.42 -16.59 -5.65
N VAL A 95 -3.56 -17.13 -4.44
CA VAL A 95 -2.73 -18.22 -3.92
C VAL A 95 -3.62 -19.31 -3.35
N LYS A 96 -3.33 -20.57 -3.71
CA LYS A 96 -3.98 -21.73 -3.10
C LYS A 96 -3.39 -21.98 -1.71
N SER A 97 -4.20 -22.39 -0.74
CA SER A 97 -3.74 -22.68 0.63
C SER A 97 -2.49 -23.57 0.72
N LYS A 98 -2.35 -24.57 -0.16
CA LYS A 98 -1.17 -25.46 -0.23
C LYS A 98 0.15 -24.73 -0.52
N ASN A 99 0.10 -23.54 -1.09
CA ASN A 99 1.25 -22.69 -1.42
C ASN A 99 1.47 -21.58 -0.40
N ILE A 100 0.80 -21.63 0.77
CA ILE A 100 0.96 -20.69 1.88
C ILE A 100 1.72 -21.37 3.01
N ARG A 101 2.66 -20.66 3.63
CA ARG A 101 3.47 -21.10 4.77
C ARG A 101 3.50 -20.03 5.86
N VAL A 102 3.73 -20.47 7.09
CA VAL A 102 3.88 -19.58 8.25
C VAL A 102 5.09 -18.66 8.05
N ALA A 103 4.95 -17.39 8.43
CA ALA A 103 6.05 -16.43 8.41
C ALA A 103 7.07 -16.71 9.54
N VAL A 104 8.29 -17.11 9.17
CA VAL A 104 9.42 -17.22 10.11
C VAL A 104 9.98 -15.83 10.44
N GLU A 105 10.08 -15.51 11.72
CA GLU A 105 10.47 -14.19 12.25
C GLU A 105 11.77 -13.65 11.65
N THR A 106 12.79 -14.49 11.48
CA THR A 106 14.09 -14.09 10.90
C THR A 106 13.95 -13.48 9.50
N PHE A 107 13.00 -13.93 8.69
CA PHE A 107 12.75 -13.40 7.36
C PHE A 107 11.88 -12.13 7.34
N MET A 108 11.29 -11.76 8.47
CA MET A 108 10.41 -10.59 8.61
C MET A 108 11.14 -9.35 9.13
N ARG A 109 12.46 -9.43 9.37
CA ARG A 109 13.25 -8.34 9.96
C ARG A 109 13.49 -7.16 9.03
N LEU A 110 13.61 -7.40 7.73
CA LEU A 110 13.72 -6.30 6.76
C LEU A 110 12.36 -5.61 6.62
N PRO A 111 12.31 -4.27 6.45
CA PRO A 111 11.08 -3.57 6.12
C PRO A 111 10.39 -4.15 4.88
N TYR A 112 9.12 -3.83 4.64
CA TYR A 112 8.48 -4.18 3.37
C TYR A 112 8.90 -3.20 2.28
N ARG A 113 9.27 -3.69 1.09
CA ARG A 113 9.74 -2.79 0.01
C ARG A 113 8.63 -1.95 -0.60
N ALA A 114 7.44 -2.52 -0.74
CA ALA A 114 6.29 -1.81 -1.26
C ALA A 114 5.81 -0.80 -0.21
N LYS A 115 5.78 0.47 -0.59
CA LYS A 115 5.29 1.57 0.24
C LYS A 115 3.98 2.08 -0.31
N LYS A 116 3.01 2.35 0.56
CA LYS A 116 1.70 2.87 0.18
C LYS A 116 1.79 4.38 -0.04
N PHE A 117 1.28 4.84 -1.16
CA PHE A 117 1.31 6.23 -1.59
C PHE A 117 -0.09 6.69 -1.97
N ARG A 118 -0.31 8.00 -1.86
CA ARG A 118 -1.47 8.70 -2.40
C ARG A 118 -1.07 10.06 -2.97
N LEU A 119 -1.86 10.58 -3.90
CA LEU A 119 -1.67 11.94 -4.38
C LEU A 119 -2.04 12.95 -3.30
N TYR A 120 -1.15 13.91 -3.04
CA TYR A 120 -1.35 14.96 -2.05
C TYR A 120 -2.45 15.95 -2.48
N CYS A 121 -3.32 16.29 -1.54
CA CYS A 121 -4.39 17.30 -1.68
C CYS A 121 -5.39 17.09 -2.84
N THR A 122 -5.48 15.92 -3.45
CA THR A 122 -6.48 15.66 -4.51
C THR A 122 -7.62 14.77 -4.00
N LYS A 123 -8.85 15.10 -4.39
CA LYS A 123 -10.02 14.25 -4.21
C LYS A 123 -10.73 14.05 -5.56
N PRO A 124 -11.37 12.90 -5.78
CA PRO A 124 -12.09 12.64 -7.02
C PRO A 124 -13.29 13.58 -7.15
N VAL A 125 -13.69 13.84 -8.39
CA VAL A 125 -14.92 14.55 -8.72
C VAL A 125 -15.80 13.69 -9.64
N THR A 126 -17.06 14.04 -9.79
CA THR A 126 -17.99 13.37 -10.70
C THR A 126 -18.95 14.39 -11.32
N LEU A 127 -19.53 14.04 -12.46
CA LEU A 127 -20.55 14.86 -13.11
C LEU A 127 -21.89 14.63 -12.41
N HIS A 128 -22.43 15.70 -11.82
CA HIS A 128 -23.81 15.74 -11.34
C HIS A 128 -24.70 16.32 -12.44
N ILE A 129 -25.85 15.69 -12.66
CA ILE A 129 -26.84 16.11 -13.66
C ILE A 129 -28.14 16.37 -12.91
N ASP A 130 -28.60 17.61 -12.93
CA ASP A 130 -29.92 17.97 -12.45
C ASP A 130 -30.89 18.05 -13.65
N PHE A 131 -31.79 17.07 -13.72
CA PHE A 131 -32.78 17.00 -14.81
C PHE A 131 -33.91 18.02 -14.65
N CYS A 132 -34.16 18.53 -13.44
CA CYS A 132 -35.17 19.54 -13.18
C CYS A 132 -34.69 20.93 -13.59
N GLU A 133 -33.43 21.24 -13.31
CA GLU A 133 -32.79 22.52 -13.65
C GLU A 133 -32.12 22.51 -15.04
N ASP A 134 -32.12 21.38 -15.74
CA ASP A 134 -31.41 21.14 -17.02
C ASP A 134 -29.95 21.61 -16.94
N SER A 135 -29.30 21.27 -15.83
CA SER A 135 -27.96 21.74 -15.48
C SER A 135 -27.01 20.57 -15.22
N THR A 136 -25.72 20.82 -15.44
CA THR A 136 -24.66 19.85 -15.16
C THR A 136 -23.49 20.54 -14.48
N GLU A 137 -23.00 19.95 -13.40
CA GLU A 137 -21.88 20.50 -12.63
C GLU A 137 -20.90 19.40 -12.20
N ILE A 138 -19.65 19.78 -11.99
CA ILE A 138 -18.61 18.88 -11.47
C ILE A 138 -18.59 19.04 -9.96
N VAL A 139 -18.87 17.96 -9.23
CA VAL A 139 -18.94 17.96 -7.77
C VAL A 139 -17.95 16.98 -7.16
N PRO A 140 -17.47 17.20 -5.92
CA PRO A 140 -16.65 16.22 -5.21
C PRO A 140 -17.33 14.85 -5.11
N ALA A 141 -16.54 13.80 -5.28
CA ALA A 141 -16.99 12.42 -5.21
C ALA A 141 -16.30 11.66 -4.07
N LYS A 142 -16.88 10.54 -3.66
CA LYS A 142 -16.28 9.64 -2.65
C LYS A 142 -15.31 8.62 -3.25
N LYS A 143 -15.42 8.35 -4.54
CA LYS A 143 -14.64 7.32 -5.24
C LYS A 143 -14.16 7.86 -6.58
N TRP A 144 -12.97 7.45 -6.98
CA TRP A 144 -12.46 7.69 -8.32
C TRP A 144 -13.27 6.88 -9.33
N ASP A 145 -13.67 7.51 -10.42
CA ASP A 145 -14.28 6.79 -11.52
C ASP A 145 -13.24 5.95 -12.29
N SER A 146 -13.72 4.97 -13.05
CA SER A 146 -12.85 4.07 -13.82
C SER A 146 -12.02 4.79 -14.89
N ALA A 147 -12.47 5.93 -15.41
CA ALA A 147 -11.76 6.67 -16.45
C ALA A 147 -10.54 7.39 -15.86
N ALA A 148 -10.69 8.02 -14.70
CA ALA A 148 -9.63 8.64 -13.93
C ALA A 148 -8.58 7.62 -13.50
N VAL A 149 -9.01 6.47 -12.96
CA VAL A 149 -8.10 5.37 -12.56
C VAL A 149 -7.32 4.87 -13.76
N ARG A 150 -7.99 4.61 -14.90
CA ARG A 150 -7.33 4.14 -16.12
C ARG A 150 -6.38 5.19 -16.70
N TYR A 151 -6.75 6.46 -16.64
CA TYR A 151 -5.90 7.56 -17.06
C TYR A 151 -4.61 7.61 -16.23
N PHE A 152 -4.74 7.57 -14.90
CA PHE A 152 -3.63 7.54 -13.96
C PHE A 152 -2.71 6.33 -14.17
N GLN A 153 -3.27 5.14 -14.38
CA GLN A 153 -2.48 3.95 -14.71
C GLN A 153 -1.70 4.10 -16.03
N ASN A 154 -2.28 4.78 -17.02
CA ASN A 154 -1.64 4.96 -18.33
C ASN A 154 -0.56 6.04 -18.31
N ILE A 155 -0.78 7.16 -17.62
CA ILE A 155 0.22 8.23 -17.54
C ILE A 155 1.47 7.77 -16.77
N LEU A 156 1.31 6.88 -15.79
CA LEU A 156 2.43 6.28 -15.04
C LEU A 156 3.21 5.21 -15.79
N LYS A 157 2.82 4.84 -17.02
CA LYS A 157 3.65 4.02 -17.93
C LYS A 157 4.77 4.85 -18.59
N ALA A 158 4.95 6.10 -18.17
CA ALA A 158 6.04 6.97 -18.62
C ALA A 158 7.43 6.41 -18.30
N THR A 159 8.44 6.94 -18.99
CA THR A 159 9.83 6.46 -18.89
C THR A 159 10.44 6.74 -17.51
N GLN A 160 10.10 7.88 -16.91
CA GLN A 160 10.61 8.31 -15.61
C GLN A 160 9.47 8.90 -14.78
N VAL A 161 9.43 8.48 -13.52
CA VAL A 161 8.44 8.92 -12.53
C VAL A 161 9.19 9.36 -11.28
N GLU A 162 8.95 10.58 -10.85
CA GLU A 162 9.51 11.17 -9.64
C GLU A 162 8.39 11.54 -8.66
N ALA A 163 8.71 11.53 -7.38
CA ALA A 163 7.76 11.84 -6.33
C ALA A 163 8.36 12.89 -5.38
N LYS A 164 7.65 14.00 -5.22
CA LYS A 164 7.94 14.99 -4.18
C LYS A 164 7.10 14.67 -2.96
N LEU A 165 7.75 14.28 -1.88
CA LEU A 165 7.09 13.99 -0.61
C LEU A 165 6.54 15.28 0.04
N CYS A 166 5.26 15.27 0.39
CA CYS A 166 4.57 16.39 1.02
C CYS A 166 4.20 16.11 2.47
N ALA A 167 3.65 14.94 2.74
CA ALA A 167 3.26 14.52 4.08
C ALA A 167 3.42 13.00 4.23
N VAL A 168 3.44 12.54 5.47
CA VAL A 168 3.36 11.13 5.84
C VAL A 168 2.24 11.01 6.88
N GLU A 169 1.24 10.21 6.56
CA GLU A 169 0.12 9.91 7.46
C GLU A 169 0.04 8.40 7.66
N GLU A 170 0.17 7.96 8.91
CA GLU A 170 0.33 6.54 9.27
C GLU A 170 1.48 5.92 8.44
N ASP A 171 1.17 4.90 7.62
CA ASP A 171 2.12 4.23 6.73
C ASP A 171 1.93 4.63 5.25
N THR A 172 1.28 5.78 5.00
CA THR A 172 1.02 6.30 3.65
C THR A 172 1.81 7.57 3.37
N PHE A 173 2.52 7.59 2.25
CA PHE A 173 3.23 8.76 1.73
C PHE A 173 2.31 9.59 0.84
N GLU A 174 2.15 10.87 1.15
CA GLU A 174 1.41 11.80 0.31
C GLU A 174 2.37 12.59 -0.57
N VAL A 175 2.14 12.56 -1.88
CA VAL A 175 3.11 13.07 -2.86
C VAL A 175 2.49 13.91 -3.96
N PHE A 176 3.29 14.82 -4.51
CA PHE A 176 3.15 15.23 -5.90
C PHE A 176 3.93 14.25 -6.78
N LEU A 177 3.26 13.69 -7.80
CA LEU A 177 3.91 12.86 -8.80
C LEU A 177 4.25 13.66 -10.04
N TYR A 178 5.46 13.47 -10.54
CA TYR A 178 5.94 14.05 -11.78
C TYR A 178 6.31 12.92 -12.73
N VAL A 179 5.87 13.02 -13.98
CA VAL A 179 6.19 12.06 -15.03
C VAL A 179 6.86 12.77 -16.19
N THR A 180 7.91 12.18 -16.74
CA THR A 180 8.59 12.71 -17.92
C THR A 180 8.10 11.99 -19.17
N THR A 181 7.39 12.69 -20.04
CA THR A 181 6.91 12.19 -21.32
C THR A 181 7.46 13.07 -22.44
N LYS A 182 8.13 12.49 -23.45
CA LYS A 182 8.71 13.24 -24.58
C LYS A 182 9.59 14.43 -24.17
N ASN A 183 10.35 14.29 -23.08
CA ASN A 183 11.19 15.33 -22.46
C ASN A 183 10.44 16.51 -21.82
N GLU A 184 9.12 16.41 -21.65
CA GLU A 184 8.33 17.34 -20.86
C GLU A 184 7.99 16.70 -19.52
N GLU A 185 8.17 17.46 -18.44
CA GLU A 185 7.77 17.05 -17.09
C GLU A 185 6.32 17.49 -16.84
N VAL A 186 5.48 16.54 -16.44
CA VAL A 186 4.07 16.77 -16.16
C VAL A 186 3.78 16.44 -14.69
N CYS A 187 3.23 17.39 -13.95
CA CYS A 187 2.67 17.16 -12.62
C CYS A 187 1.35 16.39 -12.77
N VAL A 188 1.32 15.14 -12.32
CA VAL A 188 0.14 14.27 -12.46
C VAL A 188 -1.04 14.81 -11.65
N ASN A 189 -0.79 15.42 -10.48
CA ASN A 189 -1.85 16.01 -9.65
C ASN A 189 -2.54 17.15 -10.41
N ASP A 190 -1.77 18.07 -11.01
CA ASP A 190 -2.30 19.20 -11.77
C ASP A 190 -3.04 18.74 -13.02
N ASP A 191 -2.50 17.76 -13.73
CA ASP A 191 -3.10 17.27 -14.96
C ASP A 191 -4.44 16.54 -14.70
N LEU A 192 -4.56 15.78 -13.59
CA LEU A 192 -5.84 15.20 -13.17
C LEU A 192 -6.89 16.28 -12.88
N VAL A 193 -6.49 17.38 -12.23
CA VAL A 193 -7.39 18.51 -11.96
C VAL A 193 -7.79 19.22 -13.26
N ALA A 194 -6.83 19.49 -14.15
CA ALA A 194 -7.08 20.12 -15.44
C ALA A 194 -8.02 19.30 -16.35
N LYS A 195 -8.04 17.98 -16.18
CA LYS A 195 -8.95 17.06 -16.90
C LYS A 195 -10.29 16.82 -16.21
N ASN A 196 -10.57 17.52 -15.11
CA ASN A 196 -11.78 17.33 -14.30
C ASN A 196 -11.94 15.90 -13.75
N PHE A 197 -10.82 15.21 -13.50
CA PHE A 197 -10.84 13.95 -12.74
C PHE A 197 -10.73 14.18 -11.24
N ALA A 198 -10.22 15.34 -10.82
CA ALA A 198 -10.00 15.67 -9.43
C ALA A 198 -10.22 17.17 -9.15
N CYS A 199 -10.33 17.51 -7.87
CA CYS A 199 -10.17 18.88 -7.39
C CYS A 199 -9.10 18.92 -6.29
N TYR A 200 -8.49 20.10 -6.12
CA TYR A 200 -7.64 20.36 -4.98
C TYR A 200 -8.46 20.66 -3.74
N VAL A 201 -8.03 20.10 -2.61
CA VAL A 201 -8.66 20.30 -1.31
C VAL A 201 -7.61 20.77 -0.33
N SER A 202 -7.97 21.71 0.55
CA SER A 202 -6.99 22.21 1.52
C SER A 202 -6.58 21.09 2.49
N PRO A 203 -5.33 21.08 2.98
CA PRO A 203 -4.89 20.09 3.98
C PRO A 203 -5.74 20.10 5.25
N THR A 204 -6.35 21.24 5.57
CA THR A 204 -7.26 21.44 6.71
C THR A 204 -8.64 20.81 6.50
N GLU A 205 -9.19 20.86 5.28
CA GLU A 205 -10.49 20.27 4.96
C GLU A 205 -10.41 18.73 4.86
N ASN A 206 -9.29 18.19 4.38
CA ASN A 206 -9.07 16.74 4.31
C ASN A 206 -9.21 16.07 5.69
N LYS A 207 -8.65 16.69 6.75
CA LYS A 207 -8.77 16.17 8.12
C LYS A 207 -10.20 16.19 8.65
N ASN A 208 -11.00 17.17 8.24
CA ASN A 208 -12.38 17.30 8.70
C ASN A 208 -13.30 16.27 8.05
N LEU A 209 -13.10 15.97 6.76
CA LEU A 209 -13.88 14.95 6.06
C LEU A 209 -13.63 13.54 6.64
N ASP A 210 -12.38 13.20 6.91
CA ASP A 210 -12.00 11.89 7.48
C ASP A 210 -12.39 11.79 8.98
N SER A 211 -12.49 12.91 9.71
CA SER A 211 -12.91 12.94 11.12
C SER A 211 -14.41 12.71 11.34
N LEU A 212 -15.24 12.96 10.31
CA LEU A 212 -16.69 12.76 10.39
C LEU A 212 -17.08 11.28 10.29
N GLU A 213 -16.14 10.41 9.91
CA GLU A 213 -16.36 8.97 9.66
C GLU A 213 -15.92 8.05 10.82
N LYS A 214 -15.26 8.55 11.88
CA LYS A 214 -14.91 7.73 13.07
C LYS A 214 -16.01 7.78 14.14
N PRO A 215 -16.46 6.64 14.71
CA PRO A 215 -17.33 6.65 15.90
C PRO A 215 -16.62 7.37 17.05
N ARG A 216 -17.29 8.36 17.66
CA ARG A 216 -16.76 9.12 18.79
C ARG A 216 -16.57 8.23 20.00
N LEU A 217 -15.37 7.67 20.18
CA LEU A 217 -14.88 7.22 21.48
C LEU A 217 -13.90 8.27 22.00
N SER A 218 -14.37 9.05 22.97
CA SER A 218 -13.55 10.05 23.66
C SER A 218 -12.52 9.35 24.54
N ILE A 219 -11.26 9.33 24.11
CA ILE A 219 -10.12 9.06 25.00
C ILE A 219 -9.22 10.29 24.96
N LYS A 220 -8.95 10.81 26.16
CA LYS A 220 -8.25 12.07 26.42
C LYS A 220 -6.88 12.08 25.73
N SER A 221 -6.60 13.18 25.05
CA SER A 221 -5.32 13.47 24.39
C SER A 221 -4.20 13.61 25.41
N ALA A 222 -3.20 12.72 25.37
CA ALA A 222 -1.89 13.02 25.93
C ALA A 222 -1.05 13.71 24.84
N SER A 223 -0.50 14.88 25.16
CA SER A 223 0.38 15.65 24.30
C SER A 223 1.72 14.91 24.13
N PHE A 224 2.04 14.46 22.92
CA PHE A 224 3.38 13.98 22.58
C PHE A 224 4.07 15.02 21.68
N SER A 225 5.12 15.65 22.20
CA SER A 225 5.93 16.58 21.43
C SER A 225 7.10 15.85 20.73
N SER A 226 7.25 16.21 19.46
CA SER A 226 8.47 16.31 18.64
C SER A 226 9.45 15.12 18.57
N LYS A 227 9.62 14.65 17.32
CA LYS A 227 10.63 13.74 16.75
C LYS A 227 10.28 12.25 16.78
N LEU A 228 9.30 11.87 15.97
CA LEU A 228 9.20 10.49 15.48
C LEU A 228 10.12 10.34 14.26
N ASN A 229 11.03 9.38 14.34
CA ASN A 229 11.90 8.97 13.24
C ASN A 229 11.03 8.35 12.13
N PRO A 230 11.12 8.80 10.86
CA PRO A 230 10.34 8.24 9.75
C PRO A 230 10.50 6.72 9.57
N ALA A 231 11.56 6.13 10.13
CA ALA A 231 11.80 4.69 10.11
C ALA A 231 10.77 3.86 10.89
N LEU A 232 10.03 4.44 11.84
CA LEU A 232 9.02 3.72 12.64
C LEU A 232 7.68 3.51 11.89
N ALA A 233 7.42 4.28 10.83
CA ALA A 233 6.29 4.08 9.91
C ALA A 233 6.57 2.99 8.85
N LEU A 234 7.66 2.25 9.00
CA LEU A 234 8.11 1.22 8.03
C LEU A 234 8.08 -0.19 8.62
N TRP A 235 7.58 -0.35 9.85
CA TRP A 235 7.65 -1.62 10.59
C TRP A 235 6.31 -2.34 10.58
N PRO A 236 6.30 -3.67 10.36
CA PRO A 236 5.12 -4.47 10.64
C PRO A 236 4.72 -4.30 12.11
N MET A 237 3.42 -4.21 12.39
CA MET A 237 2.83 -4.10 13.73
C MET A 237 3.33 -5.16 14.76
N PHE A 238 4.01 -6.22 14.31
CA PHE A 238 4.58 -7.27 15.16
C PHE A 238 5.57 -6.78 16.23
N LEU A 239 6.20 -5.62 16.06
CA LEU A 239 7.17 -5.12 17.04
C LEU A 239 6.61 -4.12 18.06
N GLN A 240 5.37 -3.64 17.90
CA GLN A 240 4.77 -2.70 18.87
C GLN A 240 4.21 -3.38 20.13
N GLY A 241 4.25 -4.72 20.21
CA GLY A 241 3.67 -5.49 21.32
C GLY A 241 4.63 -5.97 22.41
N LYS A 242 5.91 -5.58 22.41
CA LYS A 242 6.89 -6.05 23.41
C LYS A 242 7.63 -4.91 24.12
N ASP A 243 6.89 -3.97 24.71
CA ASP A 243 7.41 -3.07 25.74
C ASP A 243 6.35 -2.83 26.84
N SER A 244 6.03 -3.89 27.57
CA SER A 244 5.57 -3.80 28.96
C SER A 244 5.43 -5.19 29.55
N GLN A 245 6.52 -5.69 30.12
CA GLN A 245 6.49 -6.42 31.39
C GLN A 245 7.94 -6.61 31.87
N ARG A 246 8.43 -5.57 32.56
CA ARG A 246 9.50 -5.74 33.54
C ARG A 246 9.20 -4.83 34.73
N MET A 247 8.42 -5.35 35.66
CA MET A 247 8.33 -4.91 37.05
C MET A 247 7.71 -6.06 37.84
N GLU A 248 8.55 -6.97 38.33
CA GLU A 248 8.89 -7.14 39.76
C GLU A 248 10.14 -8.03 39.86
#